data_AF-A0A3D0C4S6-F1
#
_entry.id   AF-A0A3D0C4S6-F1
#
_cell.length_a   1.000
_cell.length_b   1.000
_cell.length_c   1.000
_cell.angle_alpha   90.00
_cell.angle_beta   90.00
_cell.angle_gamma   90.00
#
_symmetry.space_group_name_H-M   'P 1'
#
loop_
_entity.id
_entity.type
_entity.pdbx_description
1 polymer ?
#
loop_
_entity_poly.entity_id
_entity_poly.type
_entity_poly.pdbx_seq_one_letter_code
_entity_poly.pdbx_strand_id
1 'polypeptide(L)'
;MTTITSTFYNKLSNCLCPPGNGVFTVNTAKERKEQLHQTIFGQAVGVEDLWKSSLNQLPEASKAVILGIASDCGGGILRGANWGPLFLRSTLLETYPELTAFDLGDVRVIPHLLSDKYLNEATLANCKKALYQDEHSKYPISPLSITE
;
A
#
# COMPACT_ATOMS: atom_id res chain seq x y z
N MET A 1 3.48 -25.28 -9.65
CA MET A 1 3.02 -24.02 -9.05
C MET A 1 4.23 -23.33 -8.46
N THR A 2 4.54 -22.13 -8.93
CA THR A 2 5.61 -21.32 -8.35
C THR A 2 5.04 -20.70 -7.08
N THR A 3 5.68 -20.87 -5.92
CA THR A 3 5.19 -20.30 -4.66
C THR A 3 6.11 -19.14 -4.27
N ILE A 4 5.55 -18.04 -3.77
CA ILE A 4 6.39 -17.00 -3.17
C ILE A 4 7.11 -17.55 -1.93
N THR A 5 8.35 -17.14 -1.73
CA THR A 5 9.12 -17.54 -0.55
C THR A 5 8.53 -16.88 0.70
N SER A 6 8.71 -17.52 1.87
CA SER A 6 8.26 -16.95 3.15
C SER A 6 8.89 -15.59 3.42
N THR A 7 10.17 -15.41 3.08
CA THR A 7 10.87 -14.11 3.21
C THR A 7 10.21 -13.04 2.35
N PHE A 8 9.84 -13.36 1.11
CA PHE A 8 9.21 -12.39 0.22
C PHE A 8 7.78 -12.07 0.65
N TYR A 9 6.98 -13.08 1.00
CA TYR A 9 5.66 -12.89 1.59
C TYR A 9 5.71 -11.99 2.83
N ASN A 10 6.66 -12.24 3.73
CA ASN A 10 6.84 -11.42 4.93
C ASN A 10 7.25 -9.98 4.58
N LYS A 11 8.08 -9.76 3.56
CA LYS A 11 8.40 -8.39 3.09
C LYS A 11 7.12 -7.69 2.59
N LEU A 12 6.36 -8.34 1.72
CA LEU A 12 5.13 -7.77 1.15
C LEU A 12 4.08 -7.46 2.24
N SER A 13 3.77 -8.44 3.08
CA SER A 13 2.73 -8.30 4.12
C SER A 13 3.07 -7.30 5.23
N ASN A 14 4.34 -6.96 5.44
CA ASN A 14 4.75 -5.92 6.38
C ASN A 14 4.88 -4.54 5.72
N CYS A 15 5.49 -4.47 4.54
CA CYS A 15 5.76 -3.19 3.88
C CYS A 15 4.56 -2.62 3.11
N LEU A 16 3.57 -3.46 2.79
CA LEU A 16 2.39 -3.08 2.03
C LEU A 16 1.12 -3.14 2.89
N CYS A 17 0.01 -2.77 2.30
CA CYS A 17 -1.33 -2.82 2.86
C CYS A 17 -2.35 -2.99 1.73
N PRO A 18 -3.62 -3.31 2.05
CA PRO A 18 -4.65 -3.47 1.03
C PRO A 18 -4.80 -2.24 0.13
N PRO A 19 -5.25 -2.41 -1.13
CA PRO A 19 -5.48 -1.31 -2.07
C PRO A 19 -6.32 -0.18 -1.44
N GLY A 20 -5.86 1.07 -1.58
CA GLY A 20 -6.53 2.25 -1.02
C GLY A 20 -6.15 2.57 0.44
N ASN A 21 -5.38 1.72 1.13
CA ASN A 21 -4.97 1.93 2.52
C ASN A 21 -3.59 2.58 2.69
N GLY A 22 -2.91 2.97 1.61
CA GLY A 22 -1.58 3.60 1.69
C GLY A 22 -1.54 4.89 2.51
N VAL A 23 -2.68 5.60 2.61
CA VAL A 23 -2.85 6.76 3.51
C VAL A 23 -3.73 6.36 4.69
N PHE A 24 -3.14 6.38 5.89
CA PHE A 24 -3.89 6.18 7.12
C PHE A 24 -4.77 7.40 7.43
N THR A 25 -6.09 7.19 7.40
CA THR A 25 -7.08 8.19 7.82
C THR A 25 -8.22 7.54 8.56
N VAL A 26 -8.75 8.23 9.57
CA VAL A 26 -9.88 7.74 10.39
C VAL A 26 -11.23 8.09 9.73
N ASN A 27 -11.37 9.31 9.20
CA ASN A 27 -12.64 9.81 8.65
C ASN A 27 -12.53 10.22 7.18
N THR A 28 -11.41 10.83 6.77
CA THR A 28 -11.23 11.35 5.41
C THR A 28 -11.21 10.22 4.38
N ALA A 29 -12.04 10.34 3.34
CA ALA A 29 -12.18 9.38 2.24
C ALA A 29 -12.59 7.95 2.67
N LYS A 30 -13.16 7.79 3.87
CA LYS A 30 -13.62 6.49 4.38
C LYS A 30 -14.58 5.81 3.40
N GLU A 31 -15.62 6.53 2.97
CA GLU A 31 -16.62 5.99 2.03
C GLU A 31 -15.99 5.52 0.70
N ARG A 32 -15.01 6.27 0.19
CA ARG A 32 -14.31 5.89 -1.06
C ARG A 32 -13.46 4.63 -0.89
N LYS A 33 -12.81 4.46 0.26
CA LYS A 33 -12.07 3.23 0.58
C LYS A 33 -13.02 2.04 0.72
N GLU A 34 -14.11 2.22 1.46
CA GLU A 34 -15.11 1.17 1.66
C GLU A 34 -15.75 0.74 0.33
N GLN A 35 -16.04 1.70 -0.56
CA GLN A 35 -16.49 1.41 -1.94
C GLN A 35 -15.45 0.63 -2.73
N LEU A 36 -14.18 1.07 -2.72
CA LEU A 36 -13.11 0.36 -3.43
C LEU A 36 -12.96 -1.07 -2.92
N HIS A 37 -12.98 -1.27 -1.60
CA HIS A 37 -12.90 -2.59 -0.98
C HIS A 37 -14.11 -3.46 -1.30
N GLN A 38 -15.31 -2.88 -1.31
CA GLN A 38 -16.51 -3.58 -1.74
C GLN A 38 -16.39 -4.07 -3.19
N THR A 39 -15.81 -3.28 -4.09
CA THR A 39 -15.59 -3.66 -5.49
C THR A 39 -14.51 -4.75 -5.63
N ILE A 40 -13.39 -4.64 -4.93
CA ILE A 40 -12.25 -5.57 -5.08
C ILE A 40 -12.47 -6.88 -4.32
N PHE A 41 -12.96 -6.80 -3.08
CA PHE A 41 -13.02 -7.92 -2.14
C PHE A 41 -14.44 -8.40 -1.85
N GLY A 42 -15.48 -7.71 -2.33
CA GLY A 42 -16.87 -8.02 -2.00
C GLY A 42 -17.29 -7.63 -0.58
N GLN A 43 -16.41 -7.01 0.20
CA GLN A 43 -16.64 -6.55 1.56
C GLN A 43 -15.70 -5.39 1.93
N ALA A 44 -16.13 -4.53 2.85
CA ALA A 44 -15.33 -3.39 3.33
C ALA A 44 -14.61 -3.64 4.66
N VAL A 45 -14.94 -4.72 5.37
CA VAL A 45 -14.38 -5.08 6.69
C VAL A 45 -13.54 -6.34 6.57
N GLY A 46 -12.46 -6.46 7.34
CA GLY A 46 -11.62 -7.68 7.33
C GLY A 46 -10.83 -7.89 6.03
N VAL A 47 -10.65 -6.83 5.23
CA VAL A 47 -9.96 -6.90 3.93
C VAL A 47 -8.48 -7.26 4.04
N GLU A 48 -7.87 -7.03 5.21
CA GLU A 48 -6.46 -7.34 5.47
C GLU A 48 -6.17 -8.83 5.29
N ASP A 49 -7.05 -9.71 5.78
CA ASP A 49 -6.86 -11.15 5.69
C ASP A 49 -7.07 -11.65 4.26
N LEU A 50 -8.11 -11.13 3.57
CA LEU A 50 -8.36 -11.43 2.15
C LEU A 50 -7.18 -11.00 1.27
N TRP A 51 -6.64 -9.80 1.50
CA TRP A 51 -5.47 -9.30 0.80
C TRP A 51 -4.22 -10.14 1.11
N LYS A 52 -3.95 -10.46 2.37
CA LYS A 52 -2.83 -11.35 2.73
C LYS A 52 -2.94 -12.70 2.05
N SER A 53 -4.13 -13.29 2.00
CA SER A 53 -4.37 -14.53 1.27
C SER A 53 -4.10 -14.38 -0.23
N SER A 54 -4.51 -13.26 -0.85
CA SER A 54 -4.30 -13.02 -2.28
C SER A 54 -2.82 -12.87 -2.67
N LEU A 55 -1.95 -12.41 -1.77
CA LEU A 55 -0.50 -12.30 -2.04
C LEU A 55 0.12 -13.63 -2.52
N ASN A 56 -0.38 -14.76 -2.03
CA ASN A 56 0.10 -16.09 -2.44
C ASN A 56 -0.22 -16.44 -3.90
N GLN A 57 -1.19 -15.74 -4.51
CA GLN A 57 -1.57 -15.89 -5.91
C GLN A 57 -0.70 -15.04 -6.85
N LEU A 58 0.20 -14.18 -6.32
CA LEU A 58 1.09 -13.36 -7.13
C LEU A 58 1.89 -14.14 -8.20
N PRO A 59 2.37 -15.38 -7.97
CA PRO A 59 3.07 -16.13 -9.02
C PRO A 59 2.17 -16.57 -10.18
N GLU A 60 0.86 -16.57 -9.97
CA GLU A 60 -0.18 -16.89 -10.95
C GLU A 60 -0.82 -15.60 -11.51
N ALA A 61 -0.36 -14.44 -11.06
CA ALA A 61 -0.86 -13.14 -11.49
C ALA A 61 -0.77 -12.97 -13.00
N SER A 62 -1.70 -12.16 -13.52
CA SER A 62 -1.76 -11.75 -14.92
C SER A 62 -0.48 -11.02 -15.39
N LYS A 63 -0.47 -10.59 -16.65
CA LYS A 63 0.63 -9.81 -17.24
C LYS A 63 0.89 -8.45 -16.55
N ALA A 64 -0.04 -7.97 -15.72
CA ALA A 64 0.05 -6.68 -15.05
C ALA A 64 -0.14 -6.83 -13.53
N VAL A 65 0.70 -6.10 -12.79
CA VAL A 65 0.63 -5.97 -11.34
C VAL A 65 0.53 -4.50 -10.98
N ILE A 66 -0.43 -4.13 -10.15
CA ILE A 66 -0.62 -2.76 -9.66
C ILE A 66 0.02 -2.65 -8.27
N LEU A 67 0.88 -1.65 -8.08
CA LEU A 67 1.41 -1.27 -6.78
C LEU A 67 1.19 0.24 -6.58
N GLY A 68 0.42 0.60 -5.56
CA GLY A 68 0.14 2.00 -5.27
C GLY A 68 1.18 2.61 -4.33
N ILE A 69 1.74 3.75 -4.71
CA ILE A 69 2.72 4.48 -3.89
C ILE A 69 2.06 5.78 -3.42
N ALA A 70 1.52 5.77 -2.21
CA ALA A 70 0.84 6.92 -1.61
C ALA A 70 1.85 7.96 -1.07
N SER A 71 2.53 8.67 -1.98
CA SER A 71 3.54 9.68 -1.64
C SER A 71 3.09 11.10 -2.02
N ASP A 72 3.39 12.07 -1.16
CA ASP A 72 3.27 13.49 -1.47
C ASP A 72 4.61 14.12 -1.88
N CYS A 73 5.72 13.37 -1.81
CA CYS A 73 7.03 13.88 -2.20
C CYS A 73 7.09 14.16 -3.71
N GLY A 74 7.57 15.34 -4.07
CA GLY A 74 7.58 15.85 -5.46
C GLY A 74 6.42 16.82 -5.76
N GLY A 75 5.37 16.85 -4.93
CA GLY A 75 4.29 17.85 -4.99
C GLY A 75 4.73 19.18 -4.38
N GLY A 76 5.50 19.97 -5.14
CA GLY A 76 6.10 21.21 -4.63
C GLY A 76 5.09 22.26 -4.18
N ILE A 77 4.10 22.57 -5.03
CA ILE A 77 3.13 23.66 -4.78
C ILE A 77 1.84 23.15 -4.12
N LEU A 78 1.37 21.96 -4.49
CA LEU A 78 0.13 21.36 -3.98
C LEU A 78 0.40 19.92 -3.54
N ARG A 79 -0.09 19.58 -2.33
CA ARG A 79 -0.09 18.22 -1.78
C ARG A 79 -1.41 17.51 -2.07
N GLY A 80 -1.42 16.20 -1.93
CA GLY A 80 -2.59 15.35 -2.17
C GLY A 80 -2.35 14.26 -3.23
N ALA A 81 -1.14 14.18 -3.78
CA ALA A 81 -0.75 13.12 -4.69
C ALA A 81 -0.76 11.75 -4.00
N ASN A 82 -0.60 11.72 -2.68
CA ASN A 82 -0.74 10.52 -1.86
C ASN A 82 -2.13 9.85 -1.97
N TRP A 83 -3.17 10.61 -2.34
CA TRP A 83 -4.51 10.08 -2.61
C TRP A 83 -4.64 9.42 -3.99
N GLY A 84 -3.69 9.68 -4.89
CA GLY A 84 -3.69 9.20 -6.27
C GLY A 84 -4.03 7.71 -6.41
N PRO A 85 -3.36 6.80 -5.68
CA PRO A 85 -3.62 5.36 -5.79
C PRO A 85 -5.08 4.95 -5.47
N LEU A 86 -5.74 5.62 -4.53
CA LEU A 86 -7.14 5.34 -4.20
C LEU A 86 -8.07 5.77 -5.35
N PHE A 87 -7.96 7.03 -5.78
CA PHE A 87 -8.84 7.59 -6.79
C PHE A 87 -8.61 7.00 -8.19
N LEU A 88 -7.34 6.72 -8.54
CA LEU A 88 -7.00 6.09 -9.81
C LEU A 88 -7.62 4.70 -9.92
N ARG A 89 -7.56 3.89 -8.86
CA ARG A 89 -8.19 2.56 -8.85
C ARG A 89 -9.70 2.63 -9.00
N SER A 90 -10.37 3.48 -8.22
CA SER A 90 -11.83 3.66 -8.34
C SER A 90 -12.21 4.05 -9.77
N THR A 91 -11.47 5.00 -10.37
CA THR A 91 -11.74 5.46 -11.74
C THR A 91 -11.47 4.35 -12.77
N LEU A 92 -10.38 3.60 -12.64
CA LEU A 92 -10.05 2.50 -13.54
C LEU A 92 -11.11 1.40 -13.51
N LEU A 93 -11.55 0.99 -12.32
CA LEU A 93 -12.58 -0.05 -12.16
C LEU A 93 -13.96 0.40 -12.65
N GLU A 94 -14.29 1.68 -12.49
CA GLU A 94 -15.54 2.25 -13.00
C GLU A 94 -15.52 2.39 -14.53
N THR A 95 -14.41 2.85 -15.09
CA THR A 95 -14.29 3.15 -16.54
C THR A 95 -14.04 1.88 -17.36
N TYR A 96 -13.30 0.92 -16.81
CA TYR A 96 -12.86 -0.31 -17.48
C TYR A 96 -13.11 -1.54 -16.58
N PRO A 97 -14.38 -1.91 -16.33
CA PRO A 97 -14.73 -3.02 -15.43
C PRO A 97 -14.18 -4.38 -15.88
N GLU A 98 -13.79 -4.53 -17.15
CA GLU A 98 -13.16 -5.71 -17.72
C GLU A 98 -11.64 -5.80 -17.48
N LEU A 99 -11.03 -4.74 -16.92
CA LEU A 99 -9.59 -4.69 -16.68
C LEU A 99 -9.18 -5.80 -15.71
N THR A 100 -8.23 -6.63 -16.14
CA THR A 100 -7.64 -7.67 -15.29
C THR A 100 -6.21 -7.30 -14.96
N ALA A 101 -5.94 -7.13 -13.67
CA ALA A 101 -4.60 -6.93 -13.13
C ALA A 101 -4.56 -7.50 -11.71
N PHE A 102 -3.39 -7.97 -11.28
CA PHE A 102 -3.21 -8.33 -9.88
C PHE A 102 -2.89 -7.09 -9.07
N ASP A 103 -3.74 -6.72 -8.12
CA ASP A 103 -3.49 -5.58 -7.25
C ASP A 103 -2.69 -6.01 -6.02
N LEU A 104 -1.41 -5.62 -6.00
CA LEU A 104 -0.50 -5.93 -4.90
C LEU A 104 -0.81 -5.09 -3.65
N GLY A 105 -1.61 -4.04 -3.78
CA GLY A 105 -1.96 -3.12 -2.70
C GLY A 105 -1.14 -1.83 -2.74
N ASP A 106 -1.08 -1.17 -1.59
CA ASP A 106 -0.37 0.10 -1.42
C ASP A 106 0.85 -0.06 -0.52
N VAL A 107 1.86 0.75 -0.75
CA VAL A 107 2.98 0.90 0.17
C VAL A 107 2.46 1.50 1.49
N ARG A 108 2.75 0.83 2.61
CA ARG A 108 2.39 1.29 3.97
C ARG A 108 3.41 2.33 4.43
N VAL A 109 3.05 3.62 4.31
CA VAL A 109 4.02 4.72 4.43
C VAL A 109 3.52 5.88 5.26
N ILE A 110 4.48 6.73 5.64
CA ILE A 110 4.22 8.13 5.97
C ILE A 110 4.43 8.94 4.66
N PRO A 111 3.36 9.45 4.01
CA PRO A 111 3.43 10.03 2.66
C PRO A 111 4.38 11.23 2.49
N HIS A 112 4.76 11.88 3.59
CA HIS A 112 5.57 13.09 3.61
C HIS A 112 7.09 12.82 3.63
N LEU A 113 7.49 11.58 3.89
CA LEU A 113 8.90 11.20 3.94
C LEU A 113 9.35 10.81 2.53
N LEU A 114 10.51 11.27 2.09
CA LEU A 114 11.05 10.88 0.79
C LEU A 114 11.78 9.53 0.86
N SER A 115 12.85 9.48 1.65
CA SER A 115 13.75 8.33 1.79
C SER A 115 14.28 8.25 3.23
N ASP A 116 14.46 7.04 3.74
CA ASP A 116 14.91 6.79 5.12
C ASP A 116 16.31 7.36 5.38
N LYS A 117 17.16 7.43 4.34
CA LYS A 117 18.54 7.95 4.44
C LYS A 117 18.64 9.42 4.85
N TYR A 118 17.54 10.17 4.75
CA TYR A 118 17.48 11.58 5.13
C TYR A 118 16.96 11.80 6.56
N LEU A 119 16.63 10.72 7.28
CA LEU A 119 16.02 10.79 8.60
C LEU A 119 17.05 10.44 9.67
N ASN A 120 16.94 11.11 10.82
CA ASN A 120 17.75 10.75 11.99
C ASN A 120 17.22 9.45 12.64
N GLU A 121 18.08 8.82 13.44
CA GLU A 121 17.79 7.54 14.11
C GLU A 121 16.54 7.59 14.99
N ALA A 122 16.36 8.69 15.75
CA ALA A 122 15.20 8.85 16.62
C ALA A 122 13.88 8.90 15.82
N THR A 123 13.87 9.57 14.66
CA THR A 123 12.71 9.64 13.77
C THR A 123 12.41 8.28 13.16
N LEU A 124 13.45 7.57 12.70
CA LEU A 124 13.32 6.21 12.18
C LEU A 124 12.72 5.27 13.22
N ALA A 125 13.26 5.25 14.44
CA ALA A 125 12.79 4.40 15.54
C ALA A 125 11.30 4.67 15.86
N ASN A 126 10.92 5.94 16.01
CA ASN A 126 9.54 6.32 16.31
C ASN A 126 8.55 5.91 15.21
N CYS A 127 8.92 6.14 13.94
CA CYS A 127 8.06 5.77 12.82
C CYS A 127 7.96 4.26 12.65
N LYS A 128 9.06 3.52 12.85
CA LYS A 128 9.07 2.05 12.82
C LYS A 128 8.19 1.47 13.92
N LYS A 129 8.28 2.01 15.13
CA LYS A 129 7.37 1.66 16.23
C LYS A 129 5.91 1.90 15.86
N ALA A 130 5.60 3.01 15.20
CA ALA A 130 4.23 3.32 14.78
C ALA A 130 3.72 2.37 13.67
N LEU A 131 4.52 2.11 12.63
CA LEU A 131 4.11 1.33 11.46
C LEU A 131 4.18 -0.19 11.67
N TYR A 132 5.17 -0.65 12.43
CA TYR A 132 5.50 -2.07 12.61
C TYR A 132 5.33 -2.58 14.04
N GLN A 133 4.98 -1.70 15.00
CA GLN A 133 4.96 -2.05 16.43
C GLN A 133 6.33 -2.51 16.97
N ASP A 134 7.41 -2.12 16.28
CA ASP A 134 8.79 -2.46 16.62
C ASP A 134 9.73 -1.33 16.17
N GLU A 135 10.42 -0.69 17.12
CA GLU A 135 11.37 0.40 16.85
C GLU A 135 12.66 -0.08 16.17
N HIS A 136 12.99 -1.37 16.30
CA HIS A 136 14.15 -2.02 15.68
C HIS A 136 13.79 -2.76 14.39
N SER A 137 12.57 -2.57 13.87
CA SER A 137 12.13 -3.19 12.62
C SER A 137 13.15 -2.96 11.50
N LYS A 138 13.42 -4.02 10.73
CA LYS A 138 14.28 -3.95 9.54
C LYS A 138 13.59 -3.33 8.32
N TYR A 139 12.29 -3.09 8.40
CA TYR A 139 11.51 -2.58 7.28
C TYR A 139 11.61 -1.05 7.17
N PRO A 140 11.74 -0.50 5.95
CA PRO A 140 11.85 0.94 5.72
C PRO A 140 10.50 1.65 5.82
N ILE A 141 10.49 2.93 6.18
CA ILE A 141 9.25 3.67 6.52
C ILE A 141 8.79 4.68 5.44
N SER A 142 9.68 5.04 4.53
CA SER A 142 9.41 6.00 3.47
C SER A 142 9.02 5.32 2.15
N PRO A 143 8.22 5.99 1.30
CA PRO A 143 7.77 5.45 0.02
C PRO A 143 8.94 5.02 -0.87
N LEU A 144 9.97 5.87 -1.04
CA LEU A 144 11.08 5.53 -1.94
C LEU A 144 11.87 4.33 -1.40
N SER A 145 12.22 4.32 -0.12
CA SER A 145 13.02 3.25 0.46
C SER A 145 12.31 1.89 0.54
N ILE A 146 10.98 1.85 0.52
CA ILE A 146 10.24 0.57 0.39
C ILE A 146 10.29 0.03 -1.05
N THR A 147 10.37 0.93 -2.03
CA THR A 147 10.35 0.59 -3.46
C THR A 147 11.72 0.35 -4.10
N GLU A 148 12.81 0.68 -3.39
CA GLU A 148 14.20 0.34 -3.74
C GLU A 148 14.55 -1.11 -3.34
#